data_AF-A0A1L7N6Z6-F1
#
_entry.id   AF-A0A1L7N6Z6-F1
#
_cell.length_a   1.000
_cell.length_b   1.000
_cell.length_c   1.000
_cell.angle_alpha   90.00
_cell.angle_beta   90.00
_cell.angle_gamma   90.00
#
_symmetry.space_group_name_H-M   'P 1'
#
loop_
_entity.id
_entity.type
_entity.pdbx_description
1 polymer ?
#
loop_
_entity_poly.entity_id
_entity_poly.type
_entity_poly.pdbx_seq_one_letter_code
_entity_poly.pdbx_strand_id
1 'polypeptide(L)'
;MLRRLVLLSFALLLAACSSNNVQQDFDASRDFAAYRSWAWQEPGLQYRPDDPRIKSDLTEQRIRQAVADQLDQRGLRPVQAGARPDLGVRAYLIVEQRQQQITTNYGGGWGGYWGGYWGGPMYNETRSVDYKVATIQIDMFDGRDGSWSGEAVPSRS
;
A
#
# COMPACT_ATOMS: atom_id res chain seq x y z
N MET A 1 17.73 -19.84 -34.68
CA MET A 1 16.49 -19.11 -34.32
C MET A 1 16.01 -19.42 -32.90
N LEU A 2 16.11 -20.68 -32.44
CA LEU A 2 15.72 -21.10 -31.07
C LEU A 2 16.39 -20.29 -29.93
N ARG A 3 17.69 -19.97 -30.04
CA ARG A 3 18.41 -19.17 -29.03
C ARG A 3 17.87 -17.75 -28.85
N ARG A 4 17.34 -17.14 -29.92
CA ARG A 4 16.72 -15.80 -29.87
C ARG A 4 15.33 -15.87 -29.24
N LEU A 5 14.59 -16.96 -29.48
CA LEU A 5 13.31 -17.23 -28.83
C LEU A 5 13.49 -17.43 -27.32
N VAL A 6 14.47 -18.23 -26.90
CA VAL A 6 14.78 -18.45 -25.47
C VAL A 6 15.15 -17.15 -24.76
N LEU A 7 15.96 -16.29 -25.40
CA LEU A 7 16.31 -14.98 -24.84
C LEU A 7 15.10 -14.03 -24.73
N LEU A 8 14.21 -14.03 -25.73
CA LEU A 8 12.96 -13.26 -25.70
C LEU A 8 12.01 -13.76 -24.61
N SER A 9 11.85 -15.07 -24.47
CA SER A 9 11.04 -15.69 -23.40
C SER A 9 11.58 -15.32 -22.02
N PHE A 10 12.90 -15.35 -21.83
CA PHE A 10 13.52 -14.95 -20.57
C PHE A 10 13.32 -13.46 -20.28
N ALA A 11 13.49 -12.58 -21.27
CA ALA A 11 13.23 -11.16 -21.13
C ALA A 11 11.76 -10.85 -20.76
N LEU A 12 10.80 -11.57 -21.35
CA LEU A 12 9.38 -11.46 -21.00
C LEU A 12 9.08 -11.95 -19.57
N LEU A 13 9.77 -12.98 -19.08
CA LEU A 13 9.61 -13.46 -17.70
C LEU A 13 10.11 -12.45 -16.66
N LEU A 14 11.15 -11.67 -16.96
CA LEU A 14 11.64 -10.62 -16.04
C LEU A 14 10.71 -9.40 -15.97
N ALA A 15 9.90 -9.13 -16.99
CA ALA A 15 8.96 -8.00 -17.00
C ALA A 15 7.73 -8.22 -16.09
N ALA A 16 7.52 -9.44 -15.58
CA ALA A 16 6.36 -9.79 -14.75
C ALA A 16 6.46 -9.30 -13.29
N CYS A 17 7.62 -8.79 -12.85
CA CYS A 17 7.78 -8.20 -11.52
C CYS A 17 7.19 -6.79 -11.47
N SER A 18 5.86 -6.65 -11.44
CA SER A 18 5.22 -5.36 -11.18
C SER A 18 5.41 -4.97 -9.71
N SER A 19 6.15 -3.89 -9.46
CA SER A 19 6.34 -3.33 -8.12
C SER A 19 5.02 -2.82 -7.55
N ASN A 20 4.59 -3.35 -6.40
CA ASN A 20 3.49 -2.77 -5.63
C ASN A 20 3.97 -1.44 -5.04
N ASN A 21 3.19 -0.37 -5.24
CA ASN A 21 3.51 0.97 -4.72
C ASN A 21 3.32 0.98 -3.19
N VAL A 22 4.35 0.59 -2.45
CA VAL A 22 4.39 0.73 -1.00
C VAL A 22 4.96 2.10 -0.67
N GLN A 23 4.25 2.89 0.14
CA GLN A 23 4.73 4.19 0.61
C GLN A 23 5.40 3.98 1.98
N GLN A 24 6.72 4.12 2.02
CA GLN A 24 7.52 4.04 3.26
C GLN A 24 7.91 5.45 3.68
N ASP A 25 7.56 5.84 4.91
CA ASP A 25 7.99 7.10 5.51
C ASP A 25 8.75 6.79 6.80
N PHE A 26 10.05 7.06 6.82
CA PHE A 26 10.91 6.73 7.95
C PHE A 26 11.87 7.88 8.27
N ASP A 27 12.17 8.02 9.55
CA ASP A 27 13.18 8.96 10.03
C ASP A 27 14.59 8.45 9.68
N ALA A 28 15.17 8.99 8.62
CA ALA A 28 16.52 8.63 8.15
C ALA A 28 17.65 8.97 9.14
N SER A 29 17.37 9.73 10.21
CA SER A 29 18.36 10.03 11.24
C SER A 29 18.58 8.87 12.24
N ARG A 30 17.71 7.86 12.21
CA ARG A 30 17.79 6.70 13.12
C ARG A 30 18.54 5.53 12.52
N ASP A 31 19.40 4.91 13.33
CA ASP A 31 20.03 3.65 12.99
C ASP A 31 19.08 2.48 13.27
N PHE A 32 18.32 2.08 12.26
CA PHE A 32 17.39 0.95 12.35
C PHE A 32 18.09 -0.40 12.58
N ALA A 33 19.40 -0.50 12.31
CA ALA A 33 20.17 -1.72 12.58
C ALA A 33 20.46 -1.92 14.08
N ALA A 34 20.24 -0.89 14.91
CA ALA A 34 20.42 -0.98 16.36
C ALA A 34 19.29 -1.75 17.05
N TYR A 35 18.11 -1.84 16.44
CA TYR A 35 16.96 -2.55 17.01
C TYR A 35 17.09 -4.06 16.78
N ARG A 36 16.85 -4.85 17.84
CA ARG A 36 16.94 -6.33 17.76
C ARG A 36 15.66 -7.02 18.20
N SER A 37 14.96 -6.42 19.16
CA SER A 37 13.76 -6.99 19.75
C SER A 37 12.53 -6.13 19.50
N TRP A 38 11.39 -6.77 19.30
CA TRP A 38 10.11 -6.08 19.13
C TRP A 38 8.98 -6.74 19.91
N ALA A 39 7.92 -5.99 20.19
CA ALA A 39 6.68 -6.50 20.75
C ALA A 39 5.47 -5.82 20.12
N TRP A 40 4.33 -6.52 20.09
CA TRP A 40 3.06 -5.89 19.77
C TRP A 40 2.71 -4.87 20.85
N GLN A 41 2.30 -3.68 20.44
CA GLN A 41 1.53 -2.77 21.28
C GLN A 41 0.14 -3.36 21.49
N GLU A 42 -0.51 -3.07 22.62
CA GLU A 42 -1.92 -3.43 22.79
C GLU A 42 -2.83 -2.20 22.60
N PRO A 43 -3.86 -2.28 21.74
CA PRO A 43 -4.16 -3.37 20.80
C PRO A 43 -3.17 -3.43 19.63
N GLY A 44 -2.85 -4.65 19.17
CA GLY A 44 -1.85 -4.91 18.13
C GLY A 44 -2.31 -4.55 16.71
N LEU A 45 -3.59 -4.76 16.41
CA LEU A 45 -4.25 -4.29 15.19
C LEU A 45 -5.43 -3.40 15.56
N GLN A 46 -5.56 -2.25 14.90
CA GLN A 46 -6.71 -1.36 15.05
C GLN A 46 -7.42 -1.18 13.70
N TYR A 47 -8.75 -1.22 13.74
CA TYR A 47 -9.59 -0.99 12.57
C TYR A 47 -10.04 0.47 12.54
N ARG A 48 -9.97 1.12 11.38
CA ARG A 48 -10.42 2.49 11.18
C ARG A 48 -11.25 2.57 9.89
N PRO A 49 -12.55 2.88 9.95
CA PRO A 49 -13.37 3.10 11.14
C PRO A 49 -13.55 1.82 11.98
N ASP A 50 -13.98 1.97 13.24
CA ASP A 50 -14.23 0.84 14.14
C ASP A 50 -15.59 0.15 13.80
N ASP A 51 -15.65 -0.51 12.64
CA ASP A 51 -16.88 -1.16 12.12
C ASP A 51 -16.81 -2.69 12.28
N PRO A 52 -17.77 -3.33 12.98
CA PRO A 52 -17.83 -4.79 13.11
C PRO A 52 -17.86 -5.54 11.78
N ARG A 53 -18.33 -4.92 10.69
CA ARG A 53 -18.42 -5.54 9.35
C ARG A 53 -17.06 -5.75 8.70
N ILE A 54 -16.05 -4.98 9.10
CA ILE A 54 -14.68 -5.10 8.58
C ILE A 54 -13.76 -5.86 9.55
N LYS A 55 -14.18 -6.05 10.80
CA LYS A 55 -13.45 -6.84 11.79
C LYS A 55 -13.56 -8.33 11.45
N SER A 56 -12.41 -8.99 11.37
CA SER A 56 -12.34 -10.43 11.18
C SER A 56 -11.11 -10.99 11.88
N ASP A 57 -11.30 -11.97 12.75
CA ASP A 57 -10.21 -12.63 13.49
C ASP A 57 -9.20 -13.28 12.54
N LEU A 58 -9.68 -13.84 11.41
CA LEU A 58 -8.82 -14.43 10.39
C LEU A 58 -7.98 -13.37 9.67
N THR A 59 -8.57 -12.21 9.37
CA THR A 59 -7.84 -11.09 8.77
C THR A 59 -6.80 -10.54 9.73
N GLU A 60 -7.15 -10.39 11.01
CA GLU A 60 -6.21 -9.98 12.05
C GLU A 60 -5.03 -10.93 12.16
N GLN A 61 -5.29 -12.24 12.27
CA GLN A 61 -4.24 -13.25 12.35
C GLN A 61 -3.30 -13.20 11.12
N ARG A 62 -3.87 -13.04 9.92
CA ARG A 62 -3.09 -12.93 8.68
C ARG A 62 -2.20 -11.69 8.67
N ILE A 63 -2.73 -10.54 9.08
CA ILE A 63 -1.96 -9.29 9.15
C ILE A 63 -0.84 -9.43 10.19
N ARG A 64 -1.15 -9.92 11.40
CA ARG A 64 -0.14 -10.09 12.45
C ARG A 64 0.95 -11.06 12.03
N GLN A 65 0.61 -12.17 11.38
CA GLN A 65 1.59 -13.12 10.86
C GLN A 65 2.46 -12.48 9.77
N ALA A 66 1.85 -11.81 8.79
CA ALA A 66 2.60 -11.17 7.70
C ALA A 66 3.57 -10.10 8.23
N VAL A 67 3.15 -9.29 9.21
CA VAL A 67 4.03 -8.31 9.86
C VAL A 67 5.15 -9.01 10.61
N ALA A 68 4.85 -10.05 11.39
CA ALA A 68 5.86 -10.80 12.12
C ALA A 68 6.91 -11.43 11.18
N ASP A 69 6.48 -12.04 10.07
CA ASP A 69 7.36 -12.62 9.07
C ASP A 69 8.25 -11.57 8.41
N GLN A 70 7.70 -10.39 8.13
CA GLN A 70 8.44 -9.27 7.54
C GLN A 70 9.48 -8.67 8.52
N LEU A 71 9.17 -8.62 9.80
CA LEU A 71 10.11 -8.21 10.84
C LEU A 71 11.21 -9.26 11.03
N ASP A 72 10.86 -10.55 10.97
CA ASP A 72 11.82 -11.65 11.06
C ASP A 72 12.82 -11.64 9.89
N GLN A 73 12.33 -11.40 8.67
CA GLN A 73 13.17 -11.22 7.47
C GLN A 73 14.15 -10.05 7.59
N ARG A 74 13.80 -9.03 8.38
CA ARG A 74 14.66 -7.88 8.70
C ARG A 74 15.58 -8.14 9.90
N GLY A 75 15.52 -9.33 10.50
CA GLY A 75 16.37 -9.74 11.62
C GLY A 75 15.84 -9.35 13.00
N LEU A 76 14.64 -8.78 13.09
CA LEU A 76 14.00 -8.40 14.35
C LEU A 76 13.29 -9.62 14.96
N ARG A 77 13.57 -9.90 16.23
CA ARG A 77 12.98 -11.03 16.96
C ARG A 77 11.95 -10.58 18.00
N PRO A 78 10.90 -11.36 18.29
CA PRO A 78 10.01 -11.05 19.40
C PRO A 78 10.79 -10.96 20.72
N VAL A 79 10.45 -10.00 21.57
CA VAL A 79 11.05 -9.85 22.89
C VAL A 79 10.75 -11.07 23.77
N GLN A 80 11.71 -11.48 24.59
CA GLN A 80 11.49 -12.55 25.56
C GLN A 80 10.52 -12.10 26.66
N ALA A 81 9.76 -13.03 27.20
CA ALA A 81 8.81 -12.76 28.28
C ALA A 81 9.50 -12.05 29.46
N GLY A 82 9.01 -10.88 29.84
CA GLY A 82 9.53 -10.08 30.95
C GLY A 82 10.67 -9.11 30.59
N ALA A 83 11.15 -9.10 29.34
CA ALA A 83 12.11 -8.10 28.86
C ALA A 83 11.38 -6.92 28.18
N ARG A 84 12.02 -5.74 28.19
CA ARG A 84 11.51 -4.56 27.48
C ARG A 84 11.89 -4.66 26.00
N PRO A 85 10.95 -4.42 25.06
CA PRO A 85 11.26 -4.45 23.63
C PRO A 85 12.01 -3.18 23.22
N ASP A 86 12.87 -3.29 22.20
CA ASP A 86 13.48 -2.12 21.57
C ASP A 86 12.48 -1.39 20.65
N LEU A 87 11.53 -2.13 20.06
CA LEU A 87 10.47 -1.60 19.20
C LEU A 87 9.08 -2.09 19.63
N GLY A 88 8.13 -1.16 19.76
CA GLY A 88 6.71 -1.47 19.79
C GLY A 88 6.12 -1.43 18.39
N VAL A 89 5.30 -2.42 18.02
CA VAL A 89 4.69 -2.50 16.70
C VAL A 89 3.17 -2.43 16.82
N ARG A 90 2.53 -1.61 15.99
CA ARG A 90 1.07 -1.54 15.87
C ARG A 90 0.67 -1.47 14.41
N ALA A 91 -0.31 -2.26 14.02
CA ALA A 91 -0.91 -2.20 12.70
C ALA A 91 -2.26 -1.48 12.73
N TYR A 92 -2.61 -0.84 11.63
CA TYR A 92 -3.92 -0.25 11.38
C TYR A 92 -4.46 -0.76 10.05
N LEU A 93 -5.72 -1.20 10.03
CA LEU A 93 -6.48 -1.41 8.81
C LEU A 93 -7.41 -0.22 8.60
N ILE A 94 -7.06 0.65 7.67
CA ILE A 94 -7.77 1.89 7.38
C ILE A 94 -8.60 1.70 6.12
N VAL A 95 -9.93 1.80 6.22
CA VAL A 95 -10.86 1.71 5.09
C VAL A 95 -11.44 3.08 4.83
N GLU A 96 -11.08 3.67 3.68
CA GLU A 96 -11.54 4.98 3.24
C GLU A 96 -12.46 4.85 2.04
N GLN A 97 -13.51 5.67 1.99
CA GLN A 97 -14.28 5.88 0.77
C GLN A 97 -13.63 7.02 -0.02
N ARG A 98 -13.20 6.71 -1.25
CA ARG A 98 -12.62 7.67 -2.18
C ARG A 98 -13.59 7.88 -3.33
N GLN A 99 -13.71 9.13 -3.75
CA GLN A 99 -14.50 9.52 -4.91
C GLN A 99 -13.55 9.93 -6.02
N GLN A 100 -13.66 9.30 -7.19
CA GLN A 100 -12.95 9.71 -8.39
C GLN A 100 -13.93 10.33 -9.37
N GLN A 101 -13.63 11.54 -9.81
CA GLN A 101 -14.35 12.15 -10.93
C GLN A 101 -13.72 11.68 -12.23
N ILE A 102 -14.55 11.10 -13.09
CA ILE A 102 -14.18 10.71 -14.44
C ILE A 102 -14.90 11.67 -15.37
N THR A 103 -14.15 12.51 -16.07
CA THR A 103 -14.68 13.40 -17.10
C THR A 103 -14.43 12.78 -18.47
N THR A 104 -15.51 12.36 -19.12
CA THR A 104 -15.48 11.91 -20.51
C THR A 104 -15.82 13.09 -21.40
N ASN A 105 -14.95 13.39 -22.36
CA ASN A 105 -15.21 14.40 -23.39
C ASN A 105 -15.84 13.69 -24.59
N TYR A 106 -17.05 14.07 -24.96
CA TYR A 106 -17.74 13.61 -26.16
C TYR A 106 -17.71 14.71 -27.22
N GLY A 107 -17.29 14.35 -28.43
CA GLY A 107 -17.19 15.27 -29.56
C GLY A 107 -15.77 15.76 -29.83
N GLY A 108 -15.51 16.04 -31.10
CA GLY A 108 -14.24 16.52 -31.62
C GLY A 108 -14.39 16.88 -33.09
N GLY A 109 -13.85 18.03 -33.49
CA GLY A 109 -13.87 18.46 -34.89
C GLY A 109 -12.82 17.68 -35.70
N TRP A 110 -13.20 17.24 -36.90
CA TRP A 110 -12.26 16.67 -37.87
C TRP A 110 -11.79 17.79 -38.80
N GLY A 111 -10.50 18.14 -38.72
CA GLY A 111 -9.86 19.05 -39.66
C GLY A 111 -9.62 18.36 -41.00
N GLY A 112 -10.52 18.56 -41.97
CA GLY A 112 -10.34 18.06 -43.33
C GLY A 112 -9.28 18.87 -44.09
N TYR A 113 -8.53 18.19 -44.98
CA TYR A 113 -7.46 18.73 -45.84
C TYR A 113 -7.89 19.92 -46.74
N TRP A 114 -9.20 20.19 -46.85
CA TRP A 114 -9.81 21.24 -47.68
C TRP A 114 -10.41 22.40 -46.87
N GLY A 115 -9.83 22.75 -45.72
CA GLY A 115 -10.10 24.01 -45.01
C GLY A 115 -11.50 24.18 -44.40
N GLY A 116 -12.35 23.15 -44.44
CA GLY A 116 -13.68 23.18 -43.81
C GLY A 116 -13.63 22.69 -42.37
N TYR A 117 -13.91 23.58 -41.42
CA TYR A 117 -14.07 23.23 -40.01
C TYR A 117 -15.50 22.69 -39.77
N TRP A 118 -15.69 21.39 -39.92
CA TRP A 118 -16.92 20.71 -39.48
C TRP A 118 -16.66 20.09 -38.11
N GLY A 119 -17.06 20.79 -37.04
CA GLY A 119 -16.98 20.31 -35.67
C GLY A 119 -18.32 20.47 -34.98
N GLY A 120 -18.89 19.36 -34.50
CA GLY A 120 -20.06 19.37 -33.63
C GLY A 120 -19.73 19.89 -32.23
N PRO A 121 -20.74 20.32 -31.45
CA PRO A 121 -20.54 20.77 -30.08
C PRO A 121 -19.82 19.70 -29.23
N MET A 122 -18.84 20.14 -28.45
CA MET A 122 -18.11 19.31 -27.51
C MET A 122 -18.86 19.29 -26.18
N TYR A 123 -19.17 18.10 -25.68
CA TYR A 123 -19.88 17.88 -24.43
C TYR A 123 -18.98 17.17 -23.42
N ASN A 124 -18.99 17.64 -22.18
CA ASN A 124 -18.26 17.00 -21.10
C ASN A 124 -19.26 16.31 -20.17
N GLU A 125 -19.10 15.00 -20.01
CA GLU A 125 -19.83 14.24 -19.01
C GLU A 125 -18.88 13.96 -17.84
N THR A 126 -19.11 14.60 -16.71
CA THR A 126 -18.38 14.28 -15.48
C THR A 126 -19.25 13.38 -14.62
N ARG A 127 -18.79 12.16 -14.35
CA ARG A 127 -19.41 11.25 -13.38
C ARG A 127 -18.50 11.06 -12.18
N SER A 128 -19.11 10.91 -11.01
CA SER A 128 -18.40 10.53 -9.79
C SER A 128 -18.51 9.03 -9.58
N VAL A 129 -17.38 8.37 -9.36
CA VAL A 129 -17.30 6.95 -9.01
C VAL A 129 -16.77 6.84 -7.60
N ASP A 130 -17.58 6.29 -6.71
CA ASP A 130 -17.19 5.99 -5.33
C ASP A 130 -16.60 4.58 -5.26
N TYR A 131 -15.44 4.45 -4.62
CA TYR A 131 -14.78 3.18 -4.37
C TYR A 131 -14.18 3.19 -2.97
N LYS A 132 -13.96 1.99 -2.41
CA LYS A 132 -13.32 1.84 -1.10
C LYS A 132 -11.85 1.49 -1.30
N VAL A 133 -10.99 2.09 -0.50
CA VAL A 133 -9.56 1.80 -0.44
C VAL A 133 -9.26 1.30 0.95
N ALA A 134 -8.63 0.13 1.04
CA ALA A 134 -8.12 -0.38 2.31
C ALA A 134 -6.60 -0.17 2.33
N THR A 135 -6.10 0.51 3.36
CA THR A 135 -4.68 0.76 3.56
C THR A 135 -4.26 0.06 4.85
N ILE A 136 -3.20 -0.74 4.78
CA ILE A 136 -2.56 -1.28 5.97
C ILE A 136 -1.42 -0.35 6.32
N GLN A 137 -1.49 0.27 7.50
CA GLN A 137 -0.44 1.11 8.04
C GLN A 137 0.22 0.38 9.21
N ILE A 138 1.55 0.29 9.20
CA ILE A 138 2.35 -0.37 10.23
C ILE A 138 3.19 0.70 10.91
N ASP A 139 2.93 0.93 12.18
CA ASP A 139 3.63 1.90 13.01
C ASP A 139 4.61 1.17 13.92
N MET A 140 5.86 1.64 13.92
CA MET A 140 6.94 1.18 14.77
C MET A 140 7.34 2.32 15.72
N PHE A 141 7.28 2.02 17.02
CA PHE A 141 7.57 2.94 18.12
C PHE A 141 8.88 2.55 18.79
N ASP A 142 9.80 3.48 18.96
CA ASP A 142 11.03 3.23 19.71
C ASP A 142 10.70 3.04 21.21
N GLY A 143 11.18 1.95 21.81
CA GLY A 143 10.94 1.60 23.21
C GLY A 143 11.62 2.54 24.23
N ARG A 144 12.55 3.39 23.81
CA ARG A 144 13.28 4.35 24.66
C ARG A 144 12.59 5.70 24.77
N ASP A 145 12.10 6.24 23.66
CA ASP A 145 11.56 7.61 23.58
C ASP A 145 10.14 7.70 23.00
N GLY A 146 9.56 6.60 22.53
CA GLY A 146 8.19 6.53 22.00
C GLY A 146 8.02 7.23 20.65
N SER A 147 9.12 7.61 19.99
CA SER A 147 9.08 8.23 18.66
C SER A 147 8.53 7.28 17.60
N TRP A 148 7.86 7.84 16.59
CA TRP A 148 7.07 7.12 15.59
C TRP A 148 7.79 7.04 14.23
N SER A 149 7.77 5.85 13.62
CA SER A 149 8.12 5.62 12.20
C SER A 149 7.09 4.68 11.59
N GLY A 150 6.61 4.93 10.35
CA GLY A 150 5.44 4.24 9.80
C GLY A 150 5.54 3.85 8.32
N GLU A 151 5.09 2.65 7.98
CA GLU A 151 4.98 2.17 6.59
C GLU A 151 3.50 2.01 6.20
N ALA A 152 3.11 2.52 5.04
CA ALA A 152 1.74 2.43 4.53
C ALA A 152 1.69 1.65 3.21
N VAL A 153 0.93 0.55 3.19
CA VAL A 153 0.66 -0.26 2.01
C VAL A 153 -0.78 0.00 1.55
N PRO A 154 -1.00 0.75 0.45
CA PRO A 154 -2.32 0.90 -0.13
C PRO A 154 -2.74 -0.41 -0.83
N SER A 155 -3.91 -0.94 -0.51
CA SER A 155 -4.56 -1.99 -1.29
C SER A 155 -5.69 -1.36 -2.12
N ARG A 156 -5.57 -1.46 -3.44
CA ARG A 156 -6.67 -1.14 -4.36
C ARG A 156 -7.47 -2.43 -4.59
N SER A 157 -8.74 -2.42 -4.19
CA SER A 157 -9.73 -3.45 -4.55
C SER A 157 -10.56 -3.00 -5.74
#